data_AF-A0AAV6CJV0-F1
#
_entry.id   AF-A0AAV6CJV0-F1
#
_cell.length_a   1.000
_cell.length_b   1.000
_cell.length_c   1.000
_cell.angle_alpha   90.00
_cell.angle_beta   90.00
_cell.angle_gamma   90.00
#
_symmetry.space_group_name_H-M   'P 1'
#
loop_
_entity.id
_entity.type
_entity.pdbx_description
1 polymer ?
#
loop_
_entity_poly.entity_id
_entity_poly.type
_entity_poly.pdbx_seq_one_letter_code
_entity_poly.pdbx_strand_id
1 'polypeptide(L)'
;MDLQLISPLFGFTDGDVWTPGIGDPTLMGWLTVLCYFIAAGLCARVTTTQRRAGAGDWLFWLGATIVMAFLGLNKQLDLQSWLTISLRRLVISEGWYEHRRILQTFFIIALAFASAAVLWGVYTRYQEILRRNWQLCAGILFIMAFVLIRASSFHHVDQLLGLQLGGFKMNWALELSGILFLAHAALQMVRPVRVELHSQRDQRLQTLR
;
A
#
# COMPACT_ATOMS: atom_id res chain seq x y z
N MET A 1 11.47 -42.98 -7.19
CA MET A 1 11.52 -41.91 -8.21
C MET A 1 10.73 -40.75 -7.61
N ASP A 2 11.42 -40.04 -6.72
CA ASP A 2 10.84 -39.17 -5.70
C ASP A 2 10.55 -37.79 -6.27
N LEU A 3 9.26 -37.43 -6.29
CA LEU A 3 8.76 -36.12 -6.65
C LEU A 3 8.57 -35.21 -5.42
N GLN A 4 9.38 -35.42 -4.36
CA GLN A 4 9.34 -34.64 -3.11
C GLN A 4 10.37 -33.49 -3.05
N LEU A 5 11.11 -33.22 -4.13
CA LEU A 5 12.26 -32.31 -4.10
C LEU A 5 12.03 -30.89 -4.67
N ILE A 6 10.77 -30.47 -4.95
CA ILE A 6 10.48 -29.13 -5.51
C ILE A 6 9.60 -28.27 -4.59
N SER A 7 9.46 -28.61 -3.31
CA SER A 7 8.61 -27.85 -2.37
C SER A 7 9.31 -27.21 -1.17
N PRO A 8 10.43 -26.46 -1.29
CA PRO A 8 10.84 -25.52 -0.24
C PRO A 8 10.35 -24.08 -0.47
N LEU A 9 9.61 -23.81 -1.56
CA LEU A 9 9.21 -22.45 -1.95
C LEU A 9 7.85 -21.98 -1.40
N PHE A 10 7.09 -22.86 -0.75
CA PHE A 10 5.74 -22.55 -0.27
C PHE A 10 5.71 -22.71 1.25
N GLY A 11 5.58 -21.59 1.96
CA GLY A 11 5.53 -21.57 3.42
C GLY A 11 4.24 -22.20 3.93
N PHE A 12 4.38 -23.31 4.65
CA PHE A 12 3.39 -23.76 5.60
C PHE A 12 3.87 -23.37 7.00
N THR A 13 2.96 -22.91 7.84
CA THR A 13 3.19 -22.79 9.28
C THR A 13 3.40 -24.18 9.87
N ASP A 14 4.63 -24.54 10.21
CA ASP A 14 4.93 -25.67 11.10
C ASP A 14 4.67 -25.24 12.55
N GLY A 15 3.40 -25.29 12.95
CA GLY A 15 2.96 -25.03 14.32
C GLY A 15 3.24 -23.60 14.80
N ASP A 16 3.92 -23.46 15.94
CA ASP A 16 4.14 -22.19 16.62
C ASP A 16 5.30 -21.35 16.07
N VAL A 17 6.07 -21.82 15.07
CA VAL A 17 7.24 -21.12 14.51
C VAL A 17 6.86 -20.34 13.24
N TRP A 18 7.05 -19.02 13.24
CA TRP A 18 6.98 -18.23 12.00
C TRP A 18 8.20 -18.57 11.13
N THR A 19 7.95 -19.15 9.97
CA THR A 19 8.94 -19.31 8.91
C THR A 19 8.64 -18.29 7.81
N PRO A 20 9.64 -17.53 7.31
CA PRO A 20 9.43 -16.63 6.18
C PRO A 20 8.96 -17.44 4.97
N GLY A 21 7.71 -17.24 4.57
CA GLY A 21 7.06 -17.88 3.42
C GLY A 21 6.33 -16.85 2.58
N ILE A 22 6.17 -17.14 1.29
CA ILE A 22 5.46 -16.29 0.32
C ILE A 22 3.99 -16.16 0.77
N GLY A 23 3.54 -14.95 1.10
CA GLY A 23 2.24 -14.70 1.74
C GLY A 23 1.00 -15.15 0.93
N ASP A 24 1.00 -14.96 -0.39
CA ASP A 24 -0.07 -15.45 -1.27
C ASP A 24 0.55 -15.92 -2.60
N PRO A 25 0.77 -17.24 -2.79
CA PRO A 25 1.39 -17.79 -4.00
C PRO A 25 0.46 -17.79 -5.21
N THR A 26 -0.69 -17.11 -5.17
CA THR A 26 -1.57 -16.97 -6.33
C THR A 26 -1.02 -16.01 -7.36
N LEU A 27 -1.37 -16.25 -8.64
CA LEU A 27 -1.05 -15.35 -9.75
C LEU A 27 -1.57 -13.92 -9.49
N MET A 28 -2.72 -13.79 -8.82
CA MET A 28 -3.28 -12.49 -8.42
C MET A 28 -2.46 -11.80 -7.33
N GLY A 29 -1.93 -12.54 -6.35
CA GLY A 29 -0.98 -12.02 -5.37
C GLY A 29 0.24 -11.39 -6.03
N TRP A 30 0.88 -12.12 -6.95
CA TRP A 30 2.03 -11.60 -7.71
C TRP A 30 1.68 -10.42 -8.62
N LEU A 31 0.52 -10.46 -9.28
CA LEU A 31 0.04 -9.36 -10.10
C LEU A 31 -0.14 -8.08 -9.28
N THR A 32 -0.77 -8.16 -8.10
CA THR A 32 -0.97 -6.98 -7.23
C THR A 32 0.35 -6.40 -6.75
N VAL A 33 1.34 -7.24 -6.44
CA VAL A 33 2.69 -6.82 -6.05
C VAL A 33 3.38 -6.10 -7.20
N LEU A 34 3.31 -6.63 -8.42
CA LEU A 34 3.80 -5.96 -9.60
C LEU A 34 3.11 -4.59 -9.81
N CYS A 35 1.79 -4.52 -9.65
CA CYS A 35 1.04 -3.27 -9.74
C CYS A 35 1.51 -2.24 -8.69
N TYR A 36 1.75 -2.64 -7.44
CA TYR A 36 2.32 -1.77 -6.41
C TYR A 36 3.67 -1.20 -6.82
N PHE A 37 4.59 -2.03 -7.30
CA PHE A 37 5.91 -1.58 -7.73
C PHE A 37 5.87 -0.69 -8.98
N ILE A 38 4.98 -0.98 -9.94
CA ILE A 38 4.75 -0.11 -11.10
C ILE A 38 4.24 1.26 -10.63
N ALA A 39 3.24 1.30 -9.76
CA ALA A 39 2.70 2.55 -9.23
C ALA A 39 3.76 3.32 -8.42
N ALA A 40 4.55 2.63 -7.59
CA ALA A 40 5.69 3.23 -6.89
C ALA A 40 6.70 3.84 -7.87
N GLY A 41 7.04 3.14 -8.96
CA GLY A 41 7.93 3.65 -10.00
C GLY A 41 7.36 4.88 -10.73
N LEU A 42 6.05 4.93 -10.95
CA LEU A 42 5.37 6.09 -11.53
C LEU A 42 5.41 7.29 -10.58
N CYS A 43 5.09 7.09 -9.29
CA CYS A 43 5.21 8.13 -8.27
C CYS A 43 6.65 8.64 -8.16
N ALA A 44 7.64 7.74 -8.17
CA ALA A 44 9.05 8.10 -8.10
C ALA A 44 9.48 8.96 -9.29
N ARG A 45 8.99 8.64 -10.50
CA ARG A 45 9.21 9.49 -11.68
C ARG A 45 8.65 10.89 -11.47
N VAL A 46 7.40 11.02 -11.00
CA VAL A 46 6.81 12.33 -10.68
C VAL A 46 7.66 13.09 -9.66
N THR A 47 8.07 12.43 -8.57
CA THR A 47 8.97 13.00 -7.55
C THR A 47 10.25 13.55 -8.16
N THR A 48 10.96 12.76 -8.98
CA THR A 48 12.22 13.20 -9.59
C THR A 48 12.04 14.37 -10.54
N THR A 49 10.97 14.38 -11.34
CA THR A 49 10.67 15.50 -12.24
C THR A 49 10.27 16.77 -11.48
N GLN A 50 9.40 16.68 -10.47
CA GLN A 50 8.98 17.84 -9.69
C GLN A 50 10.13 18.43 -8.86
N ARG A 51 10.98 17.57 -8.28
CA ARG A 51 12.17 18.00 -7.54
C ARG A 51 13.14 18.78 -8.43
N ARG A 52 13.30 18.37 -9.70
CA ARG A 52 14.13 19.11 -10.68
C ARG A 52 13.50 20.43 -11.10
N ALA A 53 12.18 20.50 -11.16
CA ALA A 53 11.43 21.71 -11.51
C ALA A 53 11.29 22.69 -10.32
N GLY A 54 11.73 22.31 -9.12
CA GLY A 54 11.56 23.10 -7.91
C GLY A 54 10.12 23.16 -7.38
N ALA A 55 9.23 22.28 -7.85
CA ALA A 55 7.84 22.26 -7.41
C ALA A 55 7.71 21.70 -5.98
N GLY A 56 6.99 22.38 -5.08
CA GLY A 56 6.90 22.04 -3.64
C GLY A 56 6.20 20.71 -3.32
N ASP A 57 5.57 20.08 -4.30
CA ASP A 57 4.73 18.90 -4.11
C ASP A 57 5.50 17.57 -4.21
N TRP A 58 6.81 17.62 -4.47
CA TRP A 58 7.62 16.42 -4.65
C TRP A 58 7.65 15.52 -3.40
N LEU A 59 7.52 16.10 -2.19
CA LEU A 59 7.44 15.34 -0.93
C LEU A 59 6.19 14.46 -0.87
N PHE A 60 5.06 14.95 -1.37
CA PHE A 60 3.82 14.16 -1.43
C PHE A 60 4.01 12.90 -2.27
N TRP A 61 4.58 13.07 -3.48
CA TRP A 61 4.84 11.95 -4.39
C TRP A 61 5.95 11.02 -3.87
N LEU A 62 6.92 11.54 -3.11
CA LEU A 62 7.89 10.71 -2.41
C LEU A 62 7.20 9.84 -1.35
N GLY A 63 6.31 10.43 -0.53
CA GLY A 63 5.50 9.71 0.44
C GLY A 63 4.68 8.61 -0.22
N ALA A 64 3.99 8.93 -1.32
CA ALA A 64 3.22 7.95 -2.10
C ALA A 64 4.11 6.81 -2.64
N THR A 65 5.32 7.12 -3.12
CA THR A 65 6.30 6.12 -3.57
C THR A 65 6.66 5.15 -2.45
N ILE A 66 6.99 5.68 -1.28
CA ILE A 66 7.37 4.89 -0.11
C ILE A 66 6.21 4.00 0.34
N VAL A 67 5.00 4.56 0.43
CA VAL A 67 3.80 3.81 0.82
C VAL A 67 3.51 2.67 -0.17
N MET A 68 3.55 2.93 -1.48
CA MET A 68 3.28 1.88 -2.48
C MET A 68 4.33 0.78 -2.48
N ALA A 69 5.61 1.13 -2.34
CA ALA A 69 6.68 0.14 -2.21
C ALA A 69 6.52 -0.67 -0.93
N PHE A 70 6.21 -0.02 0.19
CA PHE A 70 5.97 -0.68 1.47
C PHE A 70 4.77 -1.62 1.40
N LEU A 71 3.66 -1.24 0.76
CA LEU A 71 2.49 -2.10 0.60
C LEU A 71 2.79 -3.33 -0.29
N GLY A 72 3.55 -3.15 -1.37
CA GLY A 72 4.01 -4.27 -2.22
C GLY A 72 4.90 -5.25 -1.46
N LEU A 73 5.84 -4.75 -0.66
CA LEU A 73 6.69 -5.57 0.21
C LEU A 73 5.89 -6.24 1.33
N ASN A 74 5.01 -5.48 1.99
CA ASN A 74 4.15 -5.96 3.07
C ASN A 74 3.25 -7.11 2.61
N LYS A 75 2.78 -7.08 1.36
CA LYS A 75 1.99 -8.16 0.77
C LYS A 75 2.77 -9.47 0.64
N GLN A 76 4.05 -9.42 0.30
CA GLN A 76 4.90 -10.61 0.19
C GLN A 76 5.38 -11.13 1.54
N LEU A 77 5.81 -10.22 2.43
CA LEU A 77 6.34 -10.54 3.76
C LEU A 77 5.27 -10.97 4.77
N ASP A 78 4.00 -10.75 4.42
CA ASP A 78 2.82 -10.93 5.28
C ASP A 78 3.07 -10.50 6.74
N LEU A 79 3.52 -9.25 6.89
CA LEU A 79 3.90 -8.66 8.19
C LEU A 79 2.76 -8.71 9.21
N GLN A 80 1.51 -8.75 8.73
CA GLN A 80 0.34 -8.92 9.57
C GLN A 80 0.35 -10.26 10.30
N SER A 81 0.52 -11.36 9.56
CA SER A 81 0.60 -12.70 10.17
C SER A 81 1.79 -12.81 11.12
N TRP A 82 2.95 -12.24 10.74
CA TRP A 82 4.12 -12.19 11.62
C TRP A 82 3.84 -11.45 12.94
N LEU A 83 3.23 -10.26 12.86
CA LEU A 83 2.92 -9.45 14.02
C LEU A 83 1.88 -10.13 14.92
N THR A 84 0.85 -10.75 14.33
CA THR A 84 -0.18 -11.47 15.09
C THR A 84 0.38 -12.69 15.81
N ILE A 85 1.28 -13.46 15.18
CA ILE A 85 1.93 -14.62 15.81
C ILE A 85 2.85 -14.13 16.94
N SER A 86 3.64 -13.08 16.70
CA SER A 86 4.54 -12.50 17.71
C SER A 86 3.78 -11.99 18.94
N LEU A 87 2.69 -11.23 18.71
CA LEU A 87 1.81 -10.79 19.79
C LEU A 87 1.13 -11.96 20.49
N ARG A 88 0.68 -12.98 19.76
CA ARG A 88 0.09 -14.19 20.34
C ARG A 88 1.06 -14.87 21.31
N ARG A 89 2.33 -15.01 20.96
CA ARG A 89 3.34 -15.62 21.85
C ARG A 89 3.57 -14.79 23.10
N LEU A 90 3.68 -13.47 22.95
CA LEU A 90 3.86 -12.54 24.07
C LEU A 90 2.65 -12.53 25.03
N VAL A 91 1.44 -12.64 24.49
CA VAL A 91 0.20 -12.73 25.27
C VAL A 91 0.05 -14.08 25.98
N ILE A 92 0.53 -15.18 25.38
CA ILE A 92 0.53 -16.51 26.02
C ILE A 92 1.50 -16.53 27.20
N SER A 93 2.71 -15.98 27.06
CA SER A 93 3.70 -15.98 28.14
C SER A 93 3.26 -15.15 29.36
N GLU A 94 2.49 -14.10 29.14
CA GLU A 94 1.98 -13.24 30.22
C GLU A 94 0.66 -13.75 30.84
N GLY A 95 0.00 -14.74 30.23
CA GLY A 95 -1.30 -15.27 30.70
C GLY A 95 -2.53 -14.46 30.24
N TRP A 96 -2.37 -13.52 29.31
CA TRP A 96 -3.43 -12.59 28.88
C TRP A 96 -4.29 -13.13 27.73
N TYR A 97 -4.32 -14.45 27.53
CA TYR A 97 -4.96 -15.09 26.37
C TYR A 97 -6.43 -14.70 26.17
N GLU A 98 -7.16 -14.50 27.26
CA GLU A 98 -8.57 -14.09 27.28
C GLU A 98 -8.81 -12.69 26.69
N HIS A 99 -7.80 -11.81 26.65
CA HIS A 99 -7.95 -10.40 26.27
C HIS A 99 -7.61 -10.10 24.79
N ARG A 100 -7.46 -11.13 23.94
CA ARG A 100 -7.11 -10.98 22.51
C ARG A 100 -8.01 -10.00 21.75
N ARG A 101 -9.31 -10.06 22.02
CA ARG A 101 -10.31 -9.21 21.34
C ARG A 101 -10.10 -7.73 21.66
N ILE A 102 -9.72 -7.44 22.91
CA ILE A 102 -9.49 -6.08 23.40
C ILE A 102 -8.24 -5.50 22.74
N LEU A 103 -7.13 -6.25 22.73
CA LEU A 103 -5.89 -5.82 22.06
C LEU A 103 -6.07 -5.57 20.57
N GLN A 104 -6.82 -6.44 19.89
CA GLN A 104 -7.13 -6.29 18.47
C GLN A 104 -8.00 -5.05 18.21
N THR A 105 -8.99 -4.79 19.06
CA THR A 105 -9.85 -3.61 18.96
C THR A 105 -9.03 -2.34 19.15
N PHE A 106 -8.17 -2.28 20.17
CA PHE A 106 -7.26 -1.16 20.38
C PHE A 106 -6.32 -0.95 19.19
N PHE A 107 -5.78 -2.03 18.61
CA PHE A 107 -4.92 -1.93 17.44
C PHE A 107 -5.64 -1.33 16.23
N ILE A 108 -6.86 -1.79 15.93
CA ILE A 108 -7.66 -1.26 14.81
C ILE A 108 -8.01 0.21 15.04
N ILE A 109 -8.44 0.56 16.25
CA ILE A 109 -8.76 1.94 16.63
C ILE A 109 -7.53 2.83 16.50
N ALA A 110 -6.38 2.42 17.05
CA ALA A 110 -5.12 3.16 16.95
C ALA A 110 -4.70 3.35 15.49
N LEU A 111 -4.82 2.31 14.66
CA LEU A 111 -4.51 2.38 13.24
C LEU A 111 -5.46 3.34 12.50
N ALA A 112 -6.76 3.32 12.81
CA ALA A 112 -7.75 4.21 12.21
C ALA A 112 -7.49 5.68 12.58
N PHE A 113 -7.18 5.98 13.85
CA PHE A 113 -6.83 7.34 14.27
C PHE A 113 -5.51 7.83 13.66
N ALA A 114 -4.47 6.98 13.66
CA ALA A 114 -3.20 7.32 13.02
C ALA A 114 -3.38 7.61 11.52
N SER A 115 -4.15 6.77 10.85
CA SER A 115 -4.57 6.93 9.45
C SER A 115 -5.29 8.26 9.21
N ALA A 116 -6.27 8.60 10.04
CA ALA A 116 -7.02 9.85 9.94
C ALA A 116 -6.13 11.08 10.17
N ALA A 117 -5.21 11.02 11.14
CA ALA A 117 -4.26 12.10 11.42
C ALA A 117 -3.31 12.35 10.24
N VAL A 118 -2.79 11.28 9.62
CA VAL A 118 -1.95 11.39 8.41
C VAL A 118 -2.76 11.99 7.25
N LEU A 119 -3.99 11.51 7.01
CA LEU A 119 -4.85 12.05 5.97
C LEU A 119 -5.17 13.53 6.19
N TRP A 120 -5.42 13.93 7.44
CA TRP A 120 -5.65 15.33 7.80
C TRP A 120 -4.41 16.20 7.52
N GLY A 121 -3.22 15.73 7.92
CA GLY A 121 -1.96 16.43 7.63
C GLY A 121 -1.69 16.55 6.12
N VAL A 122 -1.94 15.49 5.35
CA VAL A 122 -1.82 15.50 3.89
C VAL A 122 -2.85 16.43 3.26
N TYR A 123 -4.10 16.39 3.71
CA TYR A 123 -5.17 17.25 3.19
C TYR A 123 -4.86 18.72 3.42
N THR A 124 -4.53 19.11 4.65
CA THR A 124 -4.20 20.52 4.97
C THR A 124 -3.01 21.03 4.16
N ARG A 125 -2.00 20.20 3.91
CA ARG A 125 -0.78 20.59 3.18
C ARG A 125 -0.91 20.58 1.66
N TYR A 126 -1.75 19.70 1.10
CA TYR A 126 -1.86 19.42 -0.34
C TYR A 126 -3.30 19.51 -0.88
N GLN A 127 -4.18 20.24 -0.20
CA GLN A 127 -5.60 20.40 -0.56
C GLN A 127 -5.82 20.82 -2.02
N GLU A 128 -4.98 21.68 -2.58
CA GLU A 128 -5.13 22.17 -3.97
C GLU A 128 -4.95 21.04 -4.99
N ILE A 129 -3.94 20.19 -4.78
CA ILE A 129 -3.66 19.03 -5.64
C ILE A 129 -4.79 18.01 -5.53
N LEU A 130 -5.23 17.73 -4.29
CA LEU A 130 -6.27 16.76 -4.00
C LEU A 130 -7.62 17.19 -4.57
N ARG A 131 -8.00 18.46 -4.41
CA ARG A 131 -9.26 19.00 -4.98
C ARG A 131 -9.26 19.01 -6.50
N ARG A 132 -8.10 19.23 -7.12
CA ARG A 132 -7.96 19.23 -8.58
C ARG A 132 -7.95 17.83 -9.19
N ASN A 133 -7.50 16.82 -8.43
CA ASN A 133 -7.34 15.45 -8.91
C ASN A 133 -8.24 14.48 -8.13
N TRP A 134 -9.51 14.39 -8.52
CA TRP A 134 -10.47 13.48 -7.87
C TRP A 134 -10.02 12.00 -7.89
N GLN A 135 -9.27 11.59 -8.92
CA GLN A 135 -8.71 10.24 -9.04
C GLN A 135 -7.66 9.94 -7.96
N LEU A 136 -6.86 10.94 -7.59
CA LEU A 136 -5.89 10.81 -6.50
C LEU A 136 -6.61 10.57 -5.17
N CYS A 137 -7.67 11.34 -4.92
CA CYS A 137 -8.54 11.15 -3.74
C CYS A 137 -9.18 9.76 -3.72
N ALA A 138 -9.72 9.31 -4.85
CA ALA A 138 -10.29 7.97 -4.97
C ALA A 138 -9.25 6.87 -4.71
N GLY A 139 -8.04 7.01 -5.28
CA GLY A 139 -6.95 6.06 -5.07
C GLY A 139 -6.52 5.95 -3.61
N ILE A 140 -6.33 7.10 -2.95
CA ILE A 140 -6.00 7.15 -1.52
C ILE A 140 -7.13 6.52 -0.70
N LEU A 141 -8.39 6.88 -0.96
CA LEU A 141 -9.53 6.35 -0.22
C LEU A 141 -9.63 4.82 -0.33
N PHE A 142 -9.48 4.27 -1.53
CA PHE A 142 -9.50 2.82 -1.73
C PHE A 142 -8.31 2.13 -1.06
N ILE A 143 -7.09 2.64 -1.18
CA ILE A 143 -5.93 2.04 -0.48
C ILE A 143 -6.15 2.06 1.04
N MET A 144 -6.68 3.15 1.59
CA MET A 144 -6.95 3.26 3.03
C MET A 144 -8.05 2.30 3.48
N ALA A 145 -9.14 2.22 2.74
CA ALA A 145 -10.21 1.25 3.01
C ALA A 145 -9.68 -0.18 2.95
N PHE A 146 -8.83 -0.51 1.98
CA PHE A 146 -8.18 -1.81 1.88
C PHE A 146 -7.35 -2.13 3.13
N VAL A 147 -6.47 -1.21 3.54
CA VAL A 147 -5.61 -1.39 4.73
C VAL A 147 -6.45 -1.61 6.00
N LEU A 148 -7.52 -0.84 6.19
CA LEU A 148 -8.40 -0.96 7.36
C LEU A 148 -9.24 -2.25 7.35
N ILE A 149 -9.73 -2.66 6.17
CA ILE A 149 -10.42 -3.94 6.01
C ILE A 149 -9.46 -5.09 6.34
N ARG A 150 -8.23 -5.03 5.82
CA ARG A 150 -7.20 -6.05 6.08
C ARG A 150 -6.85 -6.14 7.57
N ALA A 151 -6.76 -5.00 8.26
CA ALA A 151 -6.51 -4.93 9.69
C ALA A 151 -7.70 -5.43 10.54
N SER A 152 -8.94 -5.28 10.06
CA SER A 152 -10.16 -5.66 10.80
C SER A 152 -10.67 -7.08 10.52
N SER A 153 -10.23 -7.72 9.43
CA SER A 153 -10.66 -9.07 8.97
C SER A 153 -10.46 -10.20 10.00
N PHE A 154 -9.67 -10.00 11.05
CA PHE A 154 -9.52 -10.93 12.17
C PHE A 154 -10.82 -11.32 12.91
N HIS A 155 -11.98 -10.68 12.68
CA HIS A 155 -13.15 -10.89 13.54
C HIS A 155 -14.57 -10.90 12.95
N HIS A 156 -14.82 -11.32 11.69
CA HIS A 156 -16.16 -11.65 11.05
C HIS A 156 -16.40 -10.94 9.70
N VAL A 157 -15.55 -10.00 9.28
CA VAL A 157 -15.75 -9.26 8.01
C VAL A 157 -15.55 -10.16 6.78
N ASP A 158 -14.80 -11.26 6.91
CA ASP A 158 -14.59 -12.25 5.84
C ASP A 158 -15.88 -12.95 5.39
N GLN A 159 -16.94 -13.02 6.22
CA GLN A 159 -18.21 -13.61 5.79
C GLN A 159 -19.07 -12.64 4.96
N LEU A 160 -18.97 -11.33 5.21
CA LEU A 160 -19.68 -10.31 4.41
C LEU A 160 -18.92 -9.96 3.12
N LEU A 161 -17.57 -10.03 3.14
CA LEU A 161 -16.69 -9.80 1.97
C LEU A 161 -16.28 -11.09 1.22
N GLY A 162 -16.61 -12.25 1.78
CA GLY A 162 -16.53 -13.56 1.14
C GLY A 162 -17.62 -13.82 0.12
N LEU A 163 -18.49 -12.83 -0.15
CA LEU A 163 -19.32 -12.78 -1.35
C LEU A 163 -18.40 -12.74 -2.58
N GLN A 164 -18.03 -13.93 -3.05
CA GLN A 164 -17.46 -14.16 -4.36
C GLN A 164 -18.50 -13.74 -5.39
N LEU A 165 -18.53 -12.47 -5.78
CA LEU A 165 -19.22 -12.03 -6.98
C LEU A 165 -18.47 -12.64 -8.18
N GLY A 166 -18.92 -13.82 -8.62
CA GLY A 166 -18.34 -14.52 -9.77
C GLY A 166 -16.89 -15.01 -9.59
N GLY A 167 -16.48 -15.36 -8.36
CA GLY A 167 -15.11 -15.86 -8.08
C GLY A 167 -14.05 -14.79 -7.81
N PHE A 168 -14.41 -13.50 -7.83
CA PHE A 168 -13.52 -12.39 -7.48
C PHE A 168 -13.69 -11.98 -6.01
N LYS A 169 -12.61 -11.92 -5.23
CA LYS A 169 -12.64 -11.38 -3.86
C LYS A 169 -12.81 -9.85 -3.92
N MET A 170 -13.82 -9.30 -3.25
CA MET A 170 -14.06 -7.85 -3.19
C MET A 170 -12.83 -7.06 -2.73
N ASN A 171 -12.01 -7.66 -1.86
CA ASN A 171 -10.76 -7.10 -1.37
C ASN A 171 -9.78 -6.79 -2.52
N TRP A 172 -9.70 -7.66 -3.53
CA TRP A 172 -8.83 -7.45 -4.69
C TRP A 172 -9.33 -6.33 -5.59
N ALA A 173 -10.64 -6.23 -5.80
CA ALA A 173 -11.21 -5.16 -6.60
C ALA A 173 -10.91 -3.79 -5.98
N LEU A 174 -11.03 -3.68 -4.65
CA LEU A 174 -10.77 -2.46 -3.90
C LEU A 174 -9.27 -2.11 -3.86
N GLU A 175 -8.40 -3.13 -3.70
CA GLU A 175 -6.95 -2.95 -3.72
C GLU A 175 -6.45 -2.50 -5.10
N LEU A 176 -6.85 -3.22 -6.17
CA LEU A 176 -6.46 -2.92 -7.54
C LEU A 176 -7.01 -1.58 -8.00
N SER A 177 -8.26 -1.23 -7.66
CA SER A 177 -8.82 0.08 -8.02
C SER A 177 -8.02 1.21 -7.39
N GLY A 178 -7.65 1.09 -6.10
CA GLY A 178 -6.82 2.04 -5.40
C GLY A 178 -5.46 2.26 -6.08
N ILE A 179 -4.77 1.15 -6.42
CA ILE A 179 -3.49 1.19 -7.12
C ILE A 179 -3.64 1.85 -8.50
N LEU A 180 -4.65 1.46 -9.27
CA LEU A 180 -4.88 1.96 -10.62
C LEU A 180 -5.21 3.46 -10.65
N PHE A 181 -6.09 3.93 -9.75
CA PHE A 181 -6.42 5.35 -9.65
C PHE A 181 -5.20 6.20 -9.27
N LEU A 182 -4.39 5.73 -8.32
CA LEU A 182 -3.16 6.42 -7.94
C LEU A 182 -2.14 6.44 -9.09
N ALA A 183 -1.93 5.30 -9.75
CA ALA A 183 -1.02 5.18 -10.89
C ALA A 183 -1.46 6.08 -12.06
N HIS A 184 -2.76 6.16 -12.33
CA HIS A 184 -3.31 7.00 -13.38
C HIS A 184 -3.14 8.50 -13.05
N ALA A 185 -3.38 8.90 -11.80
CA ALA A 185 -3.11 10.26 -11.34
C ALA A 185 -1.62 10.61 -11.49
N ALA A 186 -0.71 9.68 -11.17
CA ALA A 186 0.72 9.87 -11.36
C ALA A 186 1.07 10.09 -12.85
N LEU A 187 0.52 9.28 -13.76
CA LEU A 187 0.76 9.40 -15.20
C LEU A 187 0.32 10.76 -15.76
N GLN A 188 -0.82 11.28 -15.31
CA GLN A 188 -1.29 12.60 -15.72
C GLN A 188 -0.33 13.71 -15.27
N MET A 189 0.31 13.54 -14.11
CA MET A 189 1.23 14.53 -13.55
C MET A 189 2.62 14.52 -14.23
N VAL A 190 3.06 13.41 -14.82
CA VAL A 190 4.37 13.31 -15.50
C VAL A 190 4.45 14.19 -16.75
N ARG A 191 3.36 14.28 -17.53
CA ARG A 191 3.34 15.03 -18.81
C ARG A 191 3.57 16.55 -18.64
N PRO A 192 2.79 17.28 -17.83
CA PRO A 192 2.96 18.73 -17.69
C PRO A 192 4.30 19.11 -17.05
N VAL A 193 4.78 18.34 -16.08
CA VAL A 193 6.06 18.63 -15.41
C VAL A 193 7.24 18.49 -16.39
N ARG A 194 7.19 17.53 -17.32
CA ARG A 194 8.25 17.37 -18.33
C ARG A 194 8.32 18.58 -19.28
N VAL A 195 7.18 19.15 -19.64
CA VAL A 195 7.12 20.35 -20.50
C VAL A 195 7.75 21.54 -19.79
N GLU A 196 7.39 21.77 -18.52
CA GLU A 196 7.96 22.84 -17.68
C GLU A 196 9.47 22.72 -17.49
N LEU A 197 9.97 21.49 -17.33
CA LEU A 197 11.42 21.25 -17.22
C LEU A 197 12.19 21.62 -18.50
N HIS A 198 11.60 21.34 -19.68
CA HIS A 198 12.24 21.68 -20.94
C HIS A 198 12.25 23.19 -21.17
N SER A 199 11.14 23.90 -20.88
CA SER A 199 11.08 25.36 -21.02
C SER A 199 12.09 26.07 -20.10
N GLN A 200 12.20 25.66 -18.85
CA GLN A 200 13.19 26.22 -17.91
C GLN A 200 14.63 25.94 -18.35
N ARG A 201 14.90 24.76 -18.90
CA ARG A 201 16.23 24.41 -19.41
C ARG A 201 16.61 25.30 -20.59
N ASP A 202 15.68 25.52 -21.52
CA ASP A 202 15.94 26.33 -22.71
C ASP A 202 16.13 27.81 -22.35
N GLN A 203 15.36 28.34 -21.40
CA GLN A 203 15.56 29.69 -20.85
C GLN A 203 16.96 29.84 -20.20
N ARG A 204 17.40 28.87 -19.40
CA ARG A 204 18.76 28.90 -18.78
C ARG A 204 19.87 28.92 -19.83
N LEU A 205 19.70 28.18 -20.94
CA LEU A 205 20.69 28.17 -22.02
C LEU A 205 20.73 29.51 -22.77
N GLN A 206 19.60 30.21 -22.88
CA GLN A 206 19.56 31.54 -23.48
C GLN A 206 20.22 32.60 -22.60
N THR A 207 20.08 32.53 -21.28
CA THR A 207 20.72 33.48 -20.36
C THR A 207 22.25 33.33 -20.24
N LEU A 208 22.81 32.23 -20.73
CA LEU A 208 24.26 31.94 -20.70
C LEU A 208 24.98 32.31 -22.01
N ARG A 209 24.26 32.82 -23.01
CA ARG A 209 24.80 33.33 -24.27
C ARG A 209 24.80 34.85 -24.25
#